data_AF-A0A9P5ZCI2-F1
#
_entry.id   AF-A0A9P5ZCI2-F1
#
_cell.length_a   1.000
_cell.length_b   1.000
_cell.length_c   1.000
_cell.angle_alpha   90.00
_cell.angle_beta   90.00
_cell.angle_gamma   90.00
#
_symmetry.space_group_name_H-M   'P 1'
#
loop_
_entity.id
_entity.type
_entity.pdbx_description
1 polymer ?
#
loop_
_entity_poly.entity_id
_entity_poly.type
_entity_poly.pdbx_seq_one_letter_code
_entity_poly.pdbx_strand_id
1 'polypeptide(L)'
;MPSVKLIGAVPKFVSKEEHTALVGSTPTSFNDIPPVIKHKEENVSITLDPPLEGFSAETAIQGTLYVLTSVLAFISTTGVGFEIQYPAITLHAVARGAPQPSIYCQLDENYGTENGAADNDSITDMRELTIVPQNPDSLNPIFEALSECAALHPDPRDEEDDLDDAFIDIDESKFETFNGDENEELSEVGRAALAHLESIIDDPHNLQPELDDATDINENFEPADEKTEEKELKKD
;
A
#
# COMPACT_ATOMS: atom_id res chain seq x y z
N MET A 1 -2.95 14.41 -22.10
CA MET A 1 -2.22 15.62 -21.62
C MET A 1 -0.73 15.35 -21.80
N PRO A 2 0.17 16.32 -21.96
CA PRO A 2 1.59 15.99 -22.05
C PRO A 2 2.05 15.26 -20.78
N SER A 3 2.92 14.25 -20.94
CA SER A 3 3.45 13.43 -19.82
C SER A 3 4.19 14.28 -18.78
N VAL A 4 4.80 15.38 -19.24
CA VAL A 4 5.56 16.34 -18.45
C VAL A 4 4.83 17.67 -18.38
N LYS A 5 4.60 18.17 -17.16
CA LYS A 5 3.96 19.46 -16.91
C LYS A 5 4.94 20.43 -16.25
N LEU A 6 5.13 21.60 -16.85
CA LEU A 6 5.99 22.64 -16.28
C LEU A 6 5.42 23.23 -15.00
N ILE A 7 6.30 23.48 -14.04
CA ILE A 7 5.99 24.12 -12.75
C ILE A 7 7.02 25.21 -12.45
N GLY A 8 6.57 26.28 -11.79
CA GLY A 8 7.44 27.38 -11.33
C GLY A 8 7.71 27.37 -9.82
N ALA A 9 7.23 26.35 -9.11
CA ALA A 9 7.38 26.21 -7.67
C ALA A 9 7.38 24.73 -7.29
N VAL A 10 8.01 24.40 -6.16
CA VAL A 10 8.02 23.04 -5.61
C VAL A 10 6.57 22.64 -5.27
N PRO A 11 6.11 21.43 -5.65
CA PRO A 11 4.79 20.95 -5.26
C PRO A 11 4.65 20.89 -3.74
N LYS A 12 3.42 21.01 -3.22
CA LYS A 12 3.17 20.87 -1.78
C LYS A 12 3.41 19.41 -1.39
N PHE A 13 4.21 19.17 -0.36
CA PHE A 13 4.44 17.83 0.19
C PHE A 13 4.53 17.87 1.72
N VAL A 14 4.38 16.72 2.34
CA VAL A 14 4.60 16.50 3.78
C VAL A 14 5.58 15.37 4.02
N SER A 15 6.19 15.35 5.19
CA SER A 15 7.00 14.21 5.63
C SER A 15 6.14 12.99 5.96
N LYS A 16 6.75 11.79 5.98
CA LYS A 16 6.08 10.54 6.36
C LYS A 16 5.49 10.60 7.78
N GLU A 17 6.17 11.29 8.69
CA GLU A 17 5.73 11.47 10.08
C GLU A 17 4.50 12.36 10.16
N GLU A 18 4.51 13.50 9.45
CA GLU A 18 3.36 14.41 9.37
C GLU A 18 2.16 13.74 8.71
N HIS A 19 2.36 12.96 7.64
CA HIS A 19 1.30 12.19 7.00
C HIS A 19 0.67 11.17 7.97
N THR A 20 1.49 10.46 8.74
CA THR A 20 1.00 9.50 9.75
C THR A 20 0.19 10.20 10.84
N ALA A 21 0.64 11.40 11.28
CA ALA A 21 -0.10 12.21 12.25
C ALA A 21 -1.43 12.73 11.69
N LEU A 22 -1.46 13.16 10.41
CA LEU A 22 -2.66 13.61 9.71
C LEU A 22 -3.69 12.49 9.57
N VAL A 23 -3.26 11.30 9.12
CA VAL A 23 -4.14 10.13 8.97
C VAL A 23 -4.60 9.60 10.33
N GLY A 24 -3.73 9.61 11.34
CA GLY A 24 -4.05 9.15 12.69
C GLY A 24 -5.04 10.04 13.45
N SER A 25 -5.25 11.28 12.99
CA SER A 25 -6.11 12.26 13.67
C SER A 25 -7.54 12.34 13.11
N THR A 26 -7.97 11.39 12.28
CA THR A 26 -9.25 11.43 11.54
C THR A 26 -9.43 12.75 10.77
N PRO A 27 -8.82 12.89 9.57
CA PRO A 27 -8.94 14.11 8.81
C PRO A 27 -10.38 14.32 8.36
N THR A 28 -10.81 15.59 8.28
CA THR A 28 -12.14 16.00 7.81
C THR A 28 -12.41 15.57 6.36
N SER A 29 -11.36 15.27 5.60
CA SER A 29 -11.38 14.80 4.21
C SER A 29 -10.06 14.10 3.88
N PHE A 30 -10.11 12.87 3.39
CA PHE A 30 -8.92 12.14 2.93
C PHE A 30 -8.37 12.69 1.61
N ASN A 31 -9.16 13.48 0.87
CA ASN A 31 -8.75 14.12 -0.38
C ASN A 31 -7.81 15.32 -0.17
N ASP A 32 -7.75 15.87 1.05
CA ASP A 32 -6.90 17.02 1.38
C ASP A 32 -5.54 16.60 1.95
N ILE A 33 -5.23 15.30 1.97
CA ILE A 33 -3.96 14.82 2.48
C ILE A 33 -2.89 15.12 1.41
N PRO A 34 -1.92 16.00 1.72
CA PRO A 34 -0.87 16.32 0.77
C PRO A 34 0.02 15.08 0.50
N PRO A 35 0.63 15.00 -0.70
CA PRO A 35 1.49 13.89 -1.05
C PRO A 35 2.73 13.85 -0.15
N VAL A 36 3.22 12.63 0.08
CA VAL A 36 4.35 12.38 0.97
C VAL A 36 5.64 12.43 0.17
N ILE A 37 6.65 13.11 0.69
CA ILE A 37 7.99 13.02 0.11
C ILE A 37 8.65 11.68 0.49
N LYS A 38 9.07 10.92 -0.53
CA LYS A 38 9.77 9.64 -0.37
C LYS A 38 11.27 9.83 -0.46
N HIS A 39 11.74 10.58 -1.44
CA HIS A 39 13.16 10.89 -1.62
C HIS A 39 13.35 12.34 -2.07
N LYS A 40 14.42 12.97 -1.60
CA LYS A 40 14.86 14.29 -2.04
C LYS A 40 16.34 14.21 -2.37
N GLU A 41 16.69 14.53 -3.61
CA GLU A 41 18.09 14.59 -4.05
C GLU A 41 18.44 15.98 -4.56
N GLU A 42 19.55 16.53 -4.07
CA GLU A 42 20.09 17.81 -4.54
C GLU A 42 21.23 17.58 -5.54
N ASN A 43 21.51 18.57 -6.38
CA ASN A 43 22.58 18.52 -7.39
C ASN A 43 22.37 17.38 -8.40
N VAL A 44 21.14 17.29 -8.91
CA VAL A 44 20.78 16.35 -9.97
C VAL A 44 20.78 17.09 -11.30
N SER A 45 21.34 16.45 -12.33
CA SER A 45 21.17 16.89 -13.71
C SER A 45 20.17 16.00 -14.43
N ILE A 46 19.40 16.58 -15.34
CA ILE A 46 18.35 15.88 -16.08
C ILE A 46 18.52 16.13 -17.57
N THR A 47 18.17 15.13 -18.37
CA THR A 47 18.05 15.27 -19.83
C THR A 47 16.69 14.72 -20.26
N LEU A 48 16.01 15.46 -21.13
CA LEU A 48 14.78 15.04 -21.79
C LEU A 48 15.03 14.93 -23.29
N ASP A 49 14.66 13.79 -23.89
CA ASP A 49 14.73 13.57 -25.33
C ASP A 49 13.39 12.99 -25.85
N PRO A 50 12.62 13.70 -26.70
CA PRO A 50 12.89 15.04 -27.22
C PRO A 50 12.94 16.12 -26.12
N PRO A 51 13.52 17.30 -26.39
CA PRO A 51 13.51 18.42 -25.44
C PRO A 51 12.08 18.89 -25.13
N LEU A 52 11.89 19.42 -23.91
CA LEU A 52 10.60 19.97 -23.48
C LEU A 52 10.53 21.47 -23.80
N GLU A 53 9.44 21.90 -24.43
CA GLU A 53 9.21 23.32 -24.70
C GLU A 53 9.14 24.11 -23.39
N GLY A 54 9.96 25.16 -23.25
CA GLY A 54 10.04 25.96 -22.02
C GLY A 54 11.01 25.42 -20.95
N PHE A 55 11.67 24.29 -21.20
CA PHE A 55 12.71 23.73 -20.32
C PHE A 55 13.98 23.45 -21.13
N SER A 56 14.96 24.35 -21.06
CA SER A 56 16.21 24.22 -21.81
C SER A 56 17.19 23.27 -21.12
N ALA A 57 18.11 22.69 -21.90
CA ALA A 57 19.20 21.86 -21.36
C ALA A 57 20.05 22.61 -20.32
N GLU A 58 20.14 23.94 -20.42
CA GLU A 58 20.86 24.83 -19.50
C GLU A 58 20.23 24.82 -18.10
N THR A 59 18.91 24.80 -18.07
CA THR A 59 18.09 24.69 -16.86
C THR A 59 18.23 23.30 -16.24
N ALA A 60 18.48 22.29 -17.06
CA ALA A 60 18.56 20.90 -16.64
C ALA A 60 19.91 20.48 -16.06
N ILE A 61 20.92 21.36 -16.07
CA ILE A 61 22.29 21.05 -15.60
C ILE A 61 22.35 20.80 -14.09
N GLN A 62 21.56 21.54 -13.30
CA GLN A 62 21.61 21.41 -11.85
C GLN A 62 20.27 21.83 -11.22
N GLY A 63 19.71 20.91 -10.44
CA GLY A 63 18.50 21.15 -9.66
C GLY A 63 18.32 20.14 -8.53
N THR A 64 17.10 20.13 -8.00
CA THR A 64 16.67 19.25 -6.93
C THR A 64 15.55 18.35 -7.44
N LEU A 65 15.72 17.04 -7.26
CA LEU A 65 14.72 16.03 -7.54
C LEU A 65 13.89 15.75 -6.29
N TYR A 66 12.57 15.69 -6.47
CA TYR A 66 11.60 15.37 -5.46
C TYR A 66 10.80 14.15 -5.94
N VAL A 67 10.96 13.03 -5.25
CA VAL A 67 10.14 11.83 -5.46
C VAL A 67 9.00 11.91 -4.45
N LEU A 68 7.84 12.37 -4.90
CA LEU A 68 6.63 12.45 -4.07
C LEU A 68 5.75 11.24 -4.36
N THR A 69 4.86 10.89 -3.44
CA THR A 69 3.93 9.76 -3.67
C THR A 69 2.98 9.99 -4.83
N SER A 70 2.66 11.23 -5.20
CA SER A 70 1.75 11.53 -6.31
C SER A 70 2.43 11.80 -7.64
N VAL A 71 3.62 12.44 -7.61
CA VAL A 71 4.34 12.89 -8.80
C VAL A 71 5.86 12.82 -8.58
N LEU A 72 6.59 12.62 -9.67
CA LEU A 72 8.01 12.90 -9.75
C LEU A 72 8.18 14.37 -10.16
N ALA A 73 8.91 15.16 -9.39
CA ALA A 73 9.13 16.57 -9.70
C ALA A 73 10.62 16.93 -9.70
N PHE A 74 11.01 17.83 -10.59
CA PHE A 74 12.35 18.40 -10.63
C PHE A 74 12.27 19.91 -10.69
N ILE A 75 13.05 20.59 -9.85
CA ILE A 75 13.18 22.05 -9.86
C ILE A 75 14.64 22.41 -10.12
N SER A 76 14.89 23.15 -11.20
CA SER A 76 16.19 23.72 -11.49
C SER A 76 16.57 24.83 -10.51
N THR A 77 17.87 25.05 -10.36
CA THR A 77 18.43 26.23 -9.69
C THR A 77 17.97 27.57 -10.30
N THR A 78 17.52 27.56 -11.56
CA THR A 78 16.96 28.75 -12.23
C THR A 78 15.51 29.07 -11.80
N GLY A 79 14.84 28.17 -11.06
CA GLY A 79 13.47 28.31 -10.60
C GLY A 79 12.41 27.72 -11.53
N VAL A 80 12.80 27.20 -12.71
CA VAL A 80 11.91 26.46 -13.61
C VAL A 80 12.01 24.97 -13.30
N GLY A 81 10.88 24.27 -13.30
CA GLY A 81 10.83 22.84 -13.09
C GLY A 81 9.71 22.17 -13.86
N PHE A 82 9.56 20.87 -13.62
CA PHE A 82 8.46 20.10 -14.14
C PHE A 82 8.01 19.02 -13.15
N GLU A 83 6.79 18.52 -13.34
CA GLU A 83 6.23 17.36 -12.65
C GLU A 83 5.73 16.32 -13.67
N ILE A 84 5.80 15.04 -13.28
CA ILE A 84 5.39 13.87 -14.05
C ILE A 84 4.56 12.98 -13.13
N GLN A 85 3.42 12.50 -13.62
CA GLN A 85 2.60 11.53 -12.90
C GLN A 85 3.13 10.12 -13.11
N TYR A 86 3.07 9.26 -12.09
CA TYR A 86 3.61 7.90 -12.19
C TYR A 86 3.02 7.06 -13.32
N PRO A 87 1.69 7.08 -13.58
CA PRO A 87 1.14 6.35 -14.71
C PRO A 87 1.64 6.82 -16.09
N ALA A 88 2.23 8.02 -16.19
CA ALA A 88 2.87 8.48 -17.42
C ALA A 88 4.30 7.93 -17.61
N ILE A 89 4.87 7.30 -16.58
CA ILE A 89 6.19 6.67 -16.61
C ILE A 89 5.99 5.20 -16.99
N THR A 90 6.26 4.87 -18.26
CA THR A 90 6.14 3.50 -18.79
C THR A 90 7.14 2.55 -18.14
N LEU A 91 8.38 3.02 -17.91
CA LEU A 91 9.39 2.25 -17.18
C LEU A 91 10.44 3.15 -16.55
N HIS A 92 11.11 2.63 -15.53
CA HIS A 92 12.31 3.21 -14.95
C HIS A 92 13.37 2.13 -14.69
N ALA A 93 14.63 2.45 -14.93
CA ALA A 93 15.75 1.53 -14.77
C ALA A 93 17.02 2.24 -14.32
N VAL A 94 17.89 1.52 -13.61
CA VAL A 94 19.23 2.02 -13.27
C VAL A 94 20.17 1.75 -14.43
N ALA A 95 20.64 2.80 -15.10
CA ALA A 95 21.64 2.73 -16.13
C ALA A 95 23.05 2.93 -15.53
N ARG A 96 23.82 1.86 -15.38
CA ARG A 96 25.20 1.89 -14.83
C ARG A 96 26.29 1.98 -15.91
N GLY A 97 25.96 2.57 -17.06
CA GLY A 97 26.83 2.70 -18.24
C GLY A 97 27.59 4.02 -18.30
N ALA A 98 28.51 4.14 -19.28
CA ALA A 98 29.14 5.41 -19.61
C ALA A 98 28.11 6.36 -20.26
N PRO A 99 28.15 7.69 -20.01
CA PRO A 99 29.25 8.43 -19.37
C PRO A 99 29.21 8.45 -17.83
N GLN A 100 28.03 8.33 -17.19
CA GLN A 100 27.89 8.28 -15.72
C GLN A 100 26.68 7.44 -15.31
N PRO A 101 26.70 6.84 -14.10
CA PRO A 101 25.54 6.14 -13.54
C PRO A 101 24.31 7.06 -13.43
N SER A 102 23.17 6.62 -13.97
CA SER A 102 21.93 7.41 -14.05
C SER A 102 20.68 6.56 -13.85
N ILE A 103 19.54 7.21 -13.64
CA ILE A 103 18.22 6.60 -13.76
C ILE A 103 17.67 6.97 -15.13
N TYR A 104 17.28 5.97 -15.91
CA TYR A 104 16.57 6.14 -17.17
C TYR A 104 15.09 5.92 -16.91
N CYS A 105 14.25 6.78 -17.47
CA CYS A 105 12.80 6.70 -17.44
C CYS A 105 12.27 6.87 -18.87
N GLN A 106 11.31 6.05 -19.25
CA GLN A 106 10.57 6.22 -20.49
C GLN A 106 9.17 6.73 -20.14
N LEU A 107 8.73 7.77 -20.85
CA LEU A 107 7.47 8.47 -20.61
C LEU A 107 6.54 8.29 -21.81
N ASP A 108 5.26 8.06 -21.53
CA ASP A 108 4.19 8.01 -22.52
C ASP A 108 3.61 9.42 -22.74
N GLU A 109 3.88 10.06 -23.88
CA GLU A 109 3.32 11.38 -24.21
C GLU A 109 1.82 11.31 -24.54
N ASN A 110 1.29 10.13 -24.85
CA ASN A 110 -0.14 9.89 -25.04
C ASN A 110 -0.88 9.63 -23.73
N TYR A 111 -0.22 9.77 -22.58
CA TYR A 111 -0.88 9.63 -21.30
C TYR A 111 -2.09 10.58 -21.15
N GLY A 112 -3.27 10.00 -20.91
CA GLY A 112 -4.52 10.74 -20.76
C GLY A 112 -5.04 11.42 -22.05
N THR A 113 -4.70 10.93 -23.24
CA THR A 113 -5.45 11.23 -24.47
C THR A 113 -6.47 10.11 -24.73
N GLU A 114 -7.74 10.49 -24.85
CA GLU A 114 -8.91 9.62 -25.01
C GLU A 114 -9.00 8.90 -26.39
N ASN A 115 -7.96 9.00 -27.22
CA ASN A 115 -7.89 8.41 -28.57
C ASN A 115 -6.82 7.32 -28.69
N GLY A 116 -6.57 6.56 -27.62
CA GLY A 116 -5.68 5.41 -27.60
C GLY A 116 -6.20 4.21 -28.38
N ALA A 117 -6.60 4.40 -29.64
CA ALA A 117 -6.62 3.29 -30.58
C ALA A 117 -5.16 2.83 -30.70
N ALA A 118 -4.89 1.65 -30.13
CA ALA A 118 -3.63 0.95 -30.22
C ALA A 118 -3.28 0.66 -31.69
N ASP A 119 -2.82 1.68 -32.42
CA ASP A 119 -1.95 1.45 -33.55
C ASP A 119 -0.57 1.18 -32.93
N ASN A 120 -0.28 -0.10 -32.75
CA ASN A 120 0.92 -0.68 -32.13
C ASN A 120 2.22 -0.36 -32.91
N ASP A 121 2.22 0.75 -33.67
CA ASP A 121 3.29 1.20 -34.57
C ASP A 121 3.73 2.65 -34.26
N SER A 122 3.12 3.35 -33.29
CA SER A 122 3.54 4.68 -32.87
C SER A 122 4.61 4.65 -31.76
N ILE A 123 5.79 4.09 -32.06
CA ILE A 123 7.04 4.26 -31.27
C ILE A 123 7.44 5.75 -31.17
N THR A 124 6.78 6.63 -31.93
CA THR A 124 7.17 8.02 -32.17
C THR A 124 6.79 8.98 -31.04
N ASP A 125 5.87 8.60 -30.16
CA ASP A 125 5.32 9.50 -29.12
C ASP A 125 5.79 9.15 -27.70
N MET A 126 7.05 8.71 -27.57
CA MET A 126 7.66 8.45 -26.26
C MET A 126 8.75 9.47 -25.97
N ARG A 127 8.86 9.87 -24.71
CA ARG A 127 9.93 10.76 -24.23
C ARG A 127 10.83 10.04 -23.26
N GLU A 128 12.12 10.19 -23.44
CA GLU A 128 13.13 9.67 -22.54
C GLU A 128 13.52 10.73 -21.51
N LEU A 129 13.60 10.31 -20.26
CA LEU A 129 14.07 11.11 -19.14
C LEU A 129 15.30 10.42 -18.54
N THR A 130 16.43 11.10 -18.55
CA THR A 130 17.64 10.63 -17.86
C THR A 130 17.93 11.51 -16.66
N ILE A 131 18.10 10.91 -15.50
CA ILE A 131 18.37 11.57 -14.22
C ILE A 131 19.77 11.15 -13.75
N VAL A 132 20.68 12.11 -13.67
CA VAL A 132 22.07 11.88 -13.26
C VAL A 132 22.31 12.60 -11.93
N PRO A 133 22.30 11.87 -10.79
CA PRO A 133 22.67 12.46 -9.51
C PRO A 133 24.19 12.70 -9.46
N GLN A 134 24.61 13.78 -8.80
CA GLN A 134 26.04 14.02 -8.56
C GLN A 134 26.66 12.94 -7.66
N ASN A 135 25.88 12.40 -6.73
CA ASN A 135 26.30 11.30 -5.86
C ASN A 135 25.81 9.95 -6.44
N PRO A 136 26.70 9.04 -6.85
CA PRO A 136 26.30 7.73 -7.38
C PRO A 136 25.64 6.83 -6.33
N ASP A 137 25.91 7.04 -5.05
CA ASP A 137 25.28 6.26 -3.96
C ASP A 137 23.78 6.56 -3.83
N SER A 138 23.33 7.71 -4.34
CA SER A 138 21.93 8.13 -4.34
C SER A 138 21.09 7.43 -5.40
N LEU A 139 21.69 6.68 -6.35
CA LEU A 139 20.95 6.01 -7.41
C LEU A 139 19.98 4.95 -6.91
N ASN A 140 20.45 4.05 -6.04
CA ASN A 140 19.60 2.99 -5.53
C ASN A 140 18.43 3.56 -4.69
N PRO A 141 18.65 4.52 -3.76
CA PRO A 141 17.55 5.20 -3.06
C PRO A 141 16.53 5.86 -4.00
N ILE A 142 16.99 6.56 -5.05
CA ILE A 142 16.08 7.18 -6.04
C ILE A 142 15.26 6.10 -6.76
N PHE A 143 15.91 5.03 -7.21
CA PHE A 143 15.25 3.93 -7.91
C PHE A 143 14.23 3.21 -7.03
N GLU A 144 14.57 2.93 -5.77
CA GLU A 144 13.66 2.31 -4.80
C GLU A 144 12.46 3.21 -4.53
N ALA A 145 12.68 4.52 -4.30
CA ALA A 145 11.61 5.47 -4.08
C ALA A 145 10.68 5.60 -5.29
N LEU A 146 11.23 5.61 -6.52
CA LEU A 146 10.45 5.60 -7.76
C LEU A 146 9.63 4.31 -7.89
N SER A 147 10.24 3.16 -7.59
CA SER A 147 9.58 1.86 -7.66
C SER A 147 8.43 1.75 -6.64
N GLU A 148 8.64 2.21 -5.41
CA GLU A 148 7.59 2.27 -4.40
C GLU A 148 6.42 3.16 -4.84
N CYS A 149 6.71 4.31 -5.44
CA CYS A 149 5.65 5.21 -5.88
C CYS A 149 4.94 4.67 -7.11
N ALA A 150 5.63 4.10 -8.09
CA ALA A 150 5.01 3.45 -9.25
C ALA A 150 4.05 2.34 -8.82
N ALA A 151 4.42 1.55 -7.80
CA ALA A 151 3.54 0.51 -7.25
C ALA A 151 2.26 1.04 -6.58
N LEU A 152 2.19 2.32 -6.23
CA LEU A 152 0.98 2.97 -5.69
C LEU A 152 0.03 3.50 -6.78
N HIS A 153 0.44 3.44 -8.05
CA HIS A 153 -0.31 3.96 -9.19
C HIS A 153 -0.39 2.91 -10.31
N PRO A 154 -1.25 1.88 -10.17
CA PRO A 154 -1.50 0.95 -11.27
C PRO A 154 -2.04 1.69 -12.51
N ASP A 155 -1.70 1.23 -13.72
CA ASP A 155 -2.26 1.82 -14.93
C ASP A 155 -3.75 1.42 -15.01
N PRO A 156 -4.68 2.39 -15.10
CA PRO A 156 -6.10 2.08 -15.26
C PRO A 156 -6.42 1.24 -16.51
N ARG A 157 -5.53 1.20 -17.50
CA ARG A 157 -5.69 0.36 -18.70
C ARG A 157 -5.41 -1.12 -18.46
N ASP A 158 -4.62 -1.45 -17.45
CA ASP A 158 -4.27 -2.85 -17.14
C ASP A 158 -5.43 -3.58 -16.42
N GLU A 159 -6.34 -2.85 -15.77
CA GLU A 159 -7.48 -3.46 -15.04
C GLU A 159 -8.57 -4.06 -15.95
N GLU A 160 -8.56 -3.78 -17.26
CA GLU A 160 -9.57 -4.29 -18.21
C GLU A 160 -9.22 -5.68 -18.79
N ASP A 161 -7.95 -6.11 -18.75
CA ASP A 161 -7.49 -7.37 -19.38
C ASP A 161 -7.43 -8.58 -18.42
N ASP A 162 -7.62 -8.40 -17.11
CA ASP A 162 -7.42 -9.46 -16.10
C ASP A 162 -8.71 -10.20 -15.66
N LEU A 163 -9.85 -9.97 -16.30
CA LEU A 163 -11.11 -10.67 -15.96
C LEU A 163 -11.30 -12.02 -16.66
N ASP A 164 -10.47 -12.39 -17.65
CA ASP A 164 -10.68 -13.60 -18.45
C ASP A 164 -9.67 -14.74 -18.19
N ASP A 165 -8.51 -14.51 -17.58
CA ASP A 165 -7.43 -15.51 -17.49
C ASP A 165 -7.22 -16.17 -16.11
N ALA A 166 -8.03 -15.83 -15.09
CA ALA A 166 -7.96 -16.44 -13.76
C ALA A 166 -9.07 -17.47 -13.44
N PHE A 167 -9.97 -17.75 -14.38
CA PHE A 167 -10.83 -18.93 -14.29
C PHE A 167 -10.06 -20.14 -14.84
N ILE A 168 -9.21 -20.72 -13.99
CA ILE A 168 -8.83 -22.13 -14.16
C ILE A 168 -10.13 -22.91 -14.23
N ASP A 169 -10.38 -23.51 -15.38
CA ASP A 169 -11.43 -24.50 -15.62
C ASP A 169 -11.21 -25.64 -14.62
N ILE A 170 -11.88 -25.57 -13.45
CA ILE A 170 -12.02 -26.68 -12.52
C ILE A 170 -12.97 -27.66 -13.19
N ASP A 171 -12.41 -28.40 -14.14
CA ASP A 171 -12.99 -29.60 -14.70
C ASP A 171 -13.19 -30.60 -13.55
N GLU A 172 -14.46 -30.71 -13.12
CA GLU A 172 -15.12 -31.90 -12.58
C GLU A 172 -14.45 -32.72 -11.45
N SER A 173 -13.61 -32.12 -10.60
CA SER A 173 -13.40 -32.69 -9.25
C SER A 173 -14.42 -32.08 -8.28
N LYS A 174 -15.59 -32.72 -8.28
CA LYS A 174 -16.77 -32.52 -7.42
C LYS A 174 -16.41 -32.18 -5.96
N PHE A 175 -16.09 -30.92 -5.66
CA PHE A 175 -16.10 -30.41 -4.29
C PHE A 175 -17.55 -30.01 -4.00
N GLU A 176 -18.33 -30.96 -3.49
CA GLU A 176 -19.68 -30.70 -3.00
C GLU A 176 -19.57 -29.66 -1.87
N THR A 177 -20.05 -28.44 -2.16
CA THR A 177 -20.12 -27.39 -1.15
C THR A 177 -21.22 -27.78 -0.18
N PHE A 178 -20.84 -28.13 1.05
CA PHE A 178 -21.78 -28.51 2.11
C PHE A 178 -22.69 -27.32 2.42
N ASN A 179 -23.95 -27.39 2.01
CA ASN A 179 -24.92 -26.30 2.21
C ASN A 179 -25.77 -26.50 3.48
N GLY A 180 -25.57 -27.61 4.19
CA GLY A 180 -26.30 -27.91 5.42
C GLY A 180 -27.75 -28.33 5.17
N ASP A 181 -28.05 -28.92 4.00
CA ASP A 181 -29.34 -29.58 3.77
C ASP A 181 -29.48 -30.81 4.69
N GLU A 182 -30.71 -31.13 5.09
CA GLU A 182 -31.06 -32.21 6.03
C GLU A 182 -30.68 -33.61 5.55
N ASN A 183 -30.23 -33.74 4.29
CA ASN A 183 -29.82 -34.99 3.66
C ASN A 183 -28.30 -35.09 3.39
N GLU A 184 -27.51 -34.06 3.72
CA GLU A 184 -26.08 -33.99 3.40
C GLU A 184 -25.23 -34.32 4.64
N GLU A 185 -24.37 -35.34 4.56
CA GLU A 185 -23.48 -35.72 5.66
C GLU A 185 -22.14 -34.99 5.58
N LEU A 186 -21.58 -34.59 6.73
CA LEU A 186 -20.23 -33.99 6.78
C LEU A 186 -19.17 -34.95 6.23
N SER A 187 -18.17 -34.39 5.55
CA SER A 187 -16.91 -35.05 5.21
C SER A 187 -16.23 -35.64 6.47
N GLU A 188 -15.41 -36.68 6.31
CA GLU A 188 -14.67 -37.33 7.40
C GLU A 188 -13.91 -36.32 8.28
N VAL A 189 -13.28 -35.33 7.66
CA VAL A 189 -12.58 -34.23 8.35
C VAL A 189 -13.57 -33.36 9.13
N GLY A 190 -14.74 -33.07 8.54
CA GLY A 190 -15.81 -32.32 9.19
C GLY A 190 -16.39 -33.05 10.40
N ARG A 191 -16.57 -34.37 10.32
CA ARG A 191 -17.00 -35.20 11.46
C ARG A 191 -15.99 -35.18 12.59
N ALA A 192 -14.70 -35.33 12.28
CA ALA A 192 -13.64 -35.29 13.28
C ALA A 192 -13.56 -33.92 13.98
N ALA A 193 -13.69 -32.83 13.22
CA ALA A 193 -13.74 -31.49 13.77
C ALA A 193 -14.99 -31.25 14.65
N LEU A 194 -16.16 -31.73 14.22
CA LEU A 194 -17.41 -31.60 14.96
C LEU A 194 -17.38 -32.39 16.27
N ALA A 195 -16.88 -33.64 16.25
CA ALA A 195 -16.71 -34.44 17.47
C ALA A 195 -15.75 -33.76 18.48
N HIS A 196 -14.74 -33.04 18.00
CA HIS A 196 -13.86 -32.26 18.86
C HIS A 196 -14.58 -31.05 19.48
N LEU A 197 -15.43 -30.37 18.72
CA LEU A 197 -16.23 -29.24 19.22
C LEU A 197 -17.30 -29.69 20.23
N GLU A 198 -17.97 -30.81 19.99
CA GLU A 198 -18.93 -31.41 20.93
C GLU A 198 -18.24 -31.82 22.24
N SER A 199 -17.02 -32.35 22.18
CA SER A 199 -16.22 -32.66 23.37
C SER A 199 -15.89 -31.43 24.24
N ILE A 200 -15.99 -30.22 23.70
CA ILE A 200 -15.74 -28.96 24.43
C ILE A 200 -17.03 -28.43 25.07
N ILE A 201 -18.20 -28.83 24.58
CA ILE A 201 -19.52 -28.28 24.96
C ILE A 201 -20.16 -28.99 26.16
N ASP A 202 -19.53 -30.04 26.72
CA ASP A 202 -19.98 -30.63 27.98
C ASP A 202 -19.86 -29.62 29.14
N ASP A 203 -20.98 -28.93 29.41
CA ASP A 203 -21.16 -28.04 30.54
C ASP A 203 -21.39 -28.86 31.82
N PRO A 204 -20.44 -28.89 32.78
CA PRO A 204 -20.62 -29.61 34.04
C PRO A 204 -21.69 -28.99 34.95
N HIS A 205 -22.42 -27.95 34.52
CA HIS A 205 -23.41 -27.24 35.32
C HIS A 205 -24.89 -27.45 34.98
N ASN A 206 -25.26 -28.37 34.08
CA ASN A 206 -26.68 -28.68 33.84
C ASN A 206 -27.21 -29.93 34.57
N LEU A 207 -26.73 -30.19 35.80
CA LEU A 207 -27.49 -30.95 36.79
C LEU A 207 -28.52 -29.99 37.42
N GLN A 208 -29.68 -29.80 36.79
CA GLN A 208 -30.83 -29.28 37.50
C GLN A 208 -31.39 -30.41 38.37
N PRO A 209 -31.38 -30.29 39.72
CA PRO A 209 -32.17 -31.18 40.55
C PRO A 209 -33.64 -30.87 40.32
N GLU A 210 -34.41 -31.88 39.91
CA GLU A 210 -35.87 -31.78 39.91
C GLU A 210 -36.34 -31.49 41.34
N LEU A 211 -36.95 -30.33 41.53
CA LEU A 211 -37.69 -29.99 42.75
C LEU A 211 -39.03 -30.72 42.68
N ASP A 212 -39.10 -31.86 43.36
CA ASP A 212 -40.38 -32.43 43.80
C ASP A 212 -40.48 -32.42 45.33
N ASP A 213 -41.67 -32.02 45.73
CA ASP A 213 -42.21 -31.72 47.05
C ASP A 213 -41.92 -32.80 48.13
N ALA A 214 -41.56 -32.33 49.34
CA ALA A 214 -42.12 -32.74 50.62
C ALA A 214 -41.11 -32.93 51.78
N THR A 215 -41.52 -32.38 52.93
CA THR A 215 -41.09 -32.62 54.32
C THR A 215 -39.77 -32.00 54.77
N ASP A 216 -39.81 -30.91 55.53
CA ASP A 216 -40.08 -30.77 56.98
C ASP A 216 -38.78 -30.84 57.79
N ILE A 217 -38.72 -29.99 58.81
CA ILE A 217 -37.80 -29.99 59.97
C ILE A 217 -36.29 -29.77 59.70
N ASN A 218 -35.50 -29.06 60.50
CA ASN A 218 -35.66 -28.11 61.59
C ASN A 218 -34.22 -27.67 61.96
N GLU A 219 -34.09 -26.49 62.55
CA GLU A 219 -33.05 -26.14 63.53
C GLU A 219 -31.55 -26.04 63.14
N ASN A 220 -31.07 -24.80 63.28
CA ASN A 220 -30.06 -24.38 64.27
C ASN A 220 -28.67 -23.86 63.80
N PHE A 221 -28.46 -22.59 64.20
CA PHE A 221 -27.28 -21.99 64.83
C PHE A 221 -26.04 -21.61 64.00
N GLU A 222 -26.03 -20.30 63.65
CA GLU A 222 -25.11 -19.25 64.15
C GLU A 222 -23.58 -19.25 63.89
N PRO A 223 -22.94 -18.06 63.87
CA PRO A 223 -21.89 -17.67 62.91
C PRO A 223 -20.50 -17.38 63.55
N ALA A 224 -19.65 -16.62 62.84
CA ALA A 224 -18.37 -15.98 63.21
C ALA A 224 -17.09 -16.74 62.76
N ASP A 225 -15.96 -16.13 62.40
CA ASP A 225 -15.55 -14.72 62.46
C ASP A 225 -14.34 -14.47 61.52
N GLU A 226 -14.14 -13.19 61.28
CA GLU A 226 -13.10 -12.47 60.54
C GLU A 226 -11.65 -12.75 61.03
N LYS A 227 -10.65 -12.63 60.12
CA LYS A 227 -9.32 -12.07 60.46
C LYS A 227 -8.45 -11.74 59.24
N THR A 228 -8.25 -10.44 59.10
CA THR A 228 -7.20 -9.71 58.38
C THR A 228 -5.82 -9.95 59.01
N GLU A 229 -4.73 -10.02 58.22
CA GLU A 229 -3.40 -9.69 58.74
C GLU A 229 -2.47 -9.11 57.66
N GLU A 230 -1.83 -8.01 58.04
CA GLU A 230 -1.00 -7.09 57.28
C GLU A 230 0.49 -7.26 57.69
N LYS A 231 1.40 -6.92 56.75
CA LYS A 231 2.81 -6.48 56.93
C LYS A 231 3.89 -7.48 57.39
N GLU A 232 5.03 -7.45 56.69
CA GLU A 232 6.25 -6.81 57.20
C GLU A 232 7.27 -6.54 56.06
N LEU A 233 7.69 -5.27 55.94
CA LEU A 233 8.88 -4.83 55.20
C LEU A 233 9.83 -4.24 56.25
N LYS A 234 10.97 -4.88 56.48
CA LYS A 234 12.06 -4.32 57.31
C LYS A 234 13.29 -4.09 56.45
N LYS A 235 13.80 -2.87 56.60
CA LYS A 235 15.06 -2.32 56.09
C LYS A 235 15.97 -2.13 57.31
N ASP A 236 17.27 -2.18 57.02
CA ASP A 236 18.45 -1.98 57.88
C ASP A 236 18.99 -3.24 58.59
#